data_AF-S8DZF8-F1
#
_entry.id   AF-S8DZF8-F1
#
_cell.length_a   1.000
_cell.length_b   1.000
_cell.length_c   1.000
_cell.angle_alpha   90.00
_cell.angle_beta   90.00
_cell.angle_gamma   90.00
#
_symmetry.space_group_name_H-M   'P 1'
#
loop_
_entity.id
_entity.type
_entity.pdbx_description
1 polymer ?
#
loop_
_entity_poly.entity_id
_entity_poly.type
_entity_poly.pdbx_seq_one_letter_code
_entity_poly.pdbx_strand_id
1 'polypeptide(L)'
;QDWADLWRKELAGKISMVDSQREIIGATLKYMGLPYNTSNIDSQVVGGREAVLRNLRSLAQQVCLFDSEKYLKAFKNGDVWVAVGWSCDVVPVAKTMSNIAVIVPESGSSLWADFWAIPNASKYPWGDRIGGRIRGASPLVQQWVEFCLQPGRALPFDEETVVGGLPTMIPEKKKPHVENESDDRPKLETNLIRNLPPDEILSRCEFLEPLSEDALSDYQWLIFSLQ
;
A
#
# COMPACT_ATOMS: atom_id res chain seq x y z
N GLN A 1 0.58 -15.79 6.10
CA GLN A 1 1.97 -15.52 6.55
C GLN A 1 2.78 -14.94 5.41
N ASP A 2 2.65 -15.44 4.18
CA ASP A 2 3.37 -14.88 3.03
C ASP A 2 2.50 -14.82 1.76
N TRP A 3 2.97 -14.18 0.68
CA TRP A 3 2.21 -14.00 -0.57
C TRP A 3 1.72 -15.32 -1.18
N ALA A 4 2.47 -16.41 -1.02
CA ALA A 4 2.08 -17.73 -1.50
C ALA A 4 0.76 -18.24 -0.91
N ASP A 5 0.37 -17.76 0.28
CA ASP A 5 -0.90 -18.14 0.89
C ASP A 5 -2.11 -17.70 0.05
N LEU A 6 -1.98 -16.63 -0.75
CA LEU A 6 -3.06 -16.16 -1.63
C LEU A 6 -3.39 -17.17 -2.75
N TRP A 7 -2.48 -18.09 -3.07
CA TRP A 7 -2.69 -19.14 -4.09
C TRP A 7 -3.30 -20.43 -3.53
N ARG A 8 -3.62 -20.45 -2.24
CA ARG A 8 -4.27 -21.62 -1.62
C ARG A 8 -5.65 -21.84 -2.19
N LYS A 9 -5.97 -23.11 -2.50
CA LYS A 9 -7.26 -23.48 -3.13
C LYS A 9 -8.47 -23.15 -2.26
N GLU A 10 -8.30 -23.11 -0.94
CA GLU A 10 -9.36 -22.76 0.00
C GLU A 10 -9.83 -21.29 -0.12
N LEU A 11 -9.00 -20.42 -0.71
CA LEU A 11 -9.30 -18.99 -0.85
C LEU A 11 -10.02 -18.64 -2.17
N ALA A 12 -10.48 -19.64 -2.92
CA ALA A 12 -11.08 -19.42 -4.23
C ALA A 12 -12.35 -18.55 -4.11
N GLY A 13 -12.33 -17.36 -4.72
CA GLY A 13 -13.39 -16.36 -4.59
C GLY A 13 -13.55 -15.79 -3.17
N LYS A 14 -12.51 -15.86 -2.32
CA LYS A 14 -12.53 -15.39 -0.92
C LYS A 14 -11.50 -14.29 -0.63
N ILE A 15 -10.94 -13.68 -1.67
CA ILE A 15 -10.01 -12.55 -1.54
C ILE A 15 -10.66 -11.28 -2.09
N SER A 16 -10.56 -10.16 -1.38
CA SER A 16 -10.70 -8.83 -1.98
C SER A 16 -9.33 -8.15 -2.05
N MET A 17 -9.08 -7.43 -3.14
CA MET A 17 -7.79 -6.78 -3.35
C MET A 17 -7.97 -5.37 -3.89
N VAL A 18 -7.03 -4.48 -3.53
CA VAL A 18 -6.95 -3.15 -4.14
C VAL A 18 -6.78 -3.25 -5.66
N ASP A 19 -7.54 -2.46 -6.40
CA ASP A 19 -7.41 -2.37 -7.86
C ASP A 19 -6.22 -1.49 -8.28
N SER A 20 -5.02 -2.00 -8.03
CA SER A 20 -3.76 -1.36 -8.40
C SER A 20 -2.90 -2.34 -9.20
N GLN A 21 -2.60 -1.99 -10.45
CA GLN A 21 -1.76 -2.82 -11.32
C GLN A 21 -0.39 -3.11 -10.69
N ARG A 22 0.18 -2.13 -9.97
CA ARG A 22 1.45 -2.28 -9.25
C ARG A 22 1.36 -3.31 -8.13
N GLU A 23 0.25 -3.32 -7.38
CA GLU A 23 0.05 -4.28 -6.29
C GLU A 23 -0.30 -5.67 -6.80
N ILE A 24 -1.17 -5.77 -7.79
CA ILE A 24 -1.64 -7.08 -8.31
C ILE A 24 -0.48 -7.81 -9.00
N ILE A 25 0.24 -7.14 -9.90
CA ILE A 25 1.39 -7.75 -10.58
C ILE A 25 2.55 -7.91 -9.60
N GLY A 26 2.78 -6.94 -8.72
CA GLY A 26 3.83 -7.02 -7.70
C GLY A 26 3.65 -8.18 -6.72
N ALA A 27 2.43 -8.44 -6.24
CA ALA A 27 2.11 -9.60 -5.41
C ALA A 27 2.37 -10.92 -6.18
N THR A 28 2.06 -10.95 -7.48
CA THR A 28 2.37 -12.09 -8.36
C THR A 28 3.88 -12.29 -8.51
N LEU A 29 4.65 -11.21 -8.68
CA LEU A 29 6.11 -11.27 -8.74
C LEU A 29 6.71 -11.74 -7.42
N LYS A 30 6.24 -11.22 -6.28
CA LYS A 30 6.69 -11.66 -4.95
C LYS A 30 6.37 -13.13 -4.70
N TYR A 31 5.18 -13.60 -5.09
CA TYR A 31 4.85 -15.02 -5.07
C TYR A 31 5.84 -15.87 -5.89
N MET A 32 6.32 -15.35 -7.01
CA MET A 32 7.34 -15.97 -7.85
C MET A 32 8.78 -15.77 -7.35
N GLY A 33 8.98 -15.13 -6.18
CA GLY A 33 10.29 -14.86 -5.59
C GLY A 33 11.05 -13.68 -6.21
N LEU A 34 10.35 -12.78 -6.90
CA LEU A 34 10.91 -11.63 -7.62
C LEU A 34 10.55 -10.30 -6.93
N PRO A 35 11.36 -9.25 -7.14
CA PRO A 35 11.10 -7.93 -6.58
C PRO A 35 9.93 -7.20 -7.25
N TYR A 36 9.30 -6.27 -6.53
CA TYR A 36 8.22 -5.41 -7.05
C TYR A 36 8.67 -4.53 -8.22
N ASN A 37 9.97 -4.20 -8.27
CA ASN A 37 10.58 -3.32 -9.27
C ASN A 37 11.30 -4.10 -10.39
N THR A 38 10.88 -5.33 -10.67
CA THR A 38 11.39 -6.13 -11.81
C THR A 38 11.25 -5.30 -13.10
N SER A 39 12.38 -4.93 -13.71
CA SER A 39 12.43 -3.93 -14.78
C SER A 39 12.29 -4.48 -16.19
N ASN A 40 12.43 -5.80 -16.36
CA ASN A 40 12.25 -6.50 -17.62
C ASN A 40 11.79 -7.92 -17.34
N ILE A 41 10.51 -8.22 -17.57
CA ILE A 41 9.92 -9.49 -17.15
C ILE A 41 10.45 -10.64 -18.01
N ASP A 42 10.62 -10.43 -19.32
CA ASP A 42 11.05 -11.49 -20.23
C ASP A 42 12.47 -12.02 -19.96
N SER A 43 13.39 -11.17 -19.49
CA SER A 43 14.76 -11.58 -19.17
C SER A 43 14.95 -12.01 -17.71
N GLN A 44 14.21 -11.43 -16.76
CA GLN A 44 14.42 -11.65 -15.33
C GLN A 44 13.51 -12.75 -14.76
N VAL A 45 12.40 -13.07 -15.43
CA VAL A 45 11.45 -14.08 -14.99
C VAL A 45 11.60 -15.35 -15.80
N VAL A 46 11.74 -16.49 -15.11
CA VAL A 46 11.77 -17.79 -15.77
C VAL A 46 10.43 -18.05 -16.46
N GLY A 47 10.46 -18.15 -17.79
CA GLY A 47 9.27 -18.27 -18.64
C GLY A 47 8.61 -16.93 -19.01
N GLY A 48 9.25 -15.80 -18.67
CA GLY A 48 8.89 -14.45 -19.09
C GLY A 48 7.46 -14.05 -18.70
N ARG A 49 6.89 -13.13 -19.48
CA ARG A 49 5.55 -12.59 -19.24
C ARG A 49 4.43 -13.63 -19.26
N GLU A 50 4.59 -14.73 -20.00
CA GLU A 50 3.61 -15.83 -20.03
C GLU A 50 3.55 -16.59 -18.70
N ALA A 51 4.70 -16.77 -18.03
CA ALA A 51 4.71 -17.36 -16.69
C ALA A 51 4.02 -16.45 -15.67
N VAL A 52 4.26 -15.14 -15.74
CA VAL A 52 3.58 -14.15 -14.89
C VAL A 52 2.07 -14.18 -15.17
N LEU A 53 1.65 -14.18 -16.43
CA LEU A 53 0.24 -14.22 -16.81
C LEU A 53 -0.48 -15.45 -16.25
N ARG A 54 0.16 -16.64 -16.28
CA ARG A 54 -0.43 -17.85 -15.70
C ARG A 54 -0.67 -17.71 -14.19
N ASN A 55 0.31 -17.18 -13.46
CA ASN A 55 0.17 -16.97 -12.01
C ASN A 55 -0.85 -15.87 -11.70
N LEU A 56 -0.87 -14.80 -12.50
CA LEU A 56 -1.84 -13.71 -12.40
C LEU A 56 -3.28 -14.21 -12.62
N ARG A 57 -3.50 -15.06 -13.62
CA ARG A 57 -4.81 -15.73 -13.84
C ARG A 57 -5.21 -16.61 -12.67
N SER A 58 -4.24 -17.34 -12.10
CA SER A 58 -4.50 -18.13 -10.90
C SER A 58 -4.88 -17.24 -9.71
N LEU A 59 -4.25 -16.08 -9.52
CA LEU A 59 -4.63 -15.12 -8.49
C LEU A 59 -6.03 -14.54 -8.75
N ALA A 60 -6.32 -14.15 -9.98
CA ALA A 60 -7.61 -13.59 -10.35
C ALA A 60 -8.79 -14.55 -10.08
N GLN A 61 -8.57 -15.87 -10.14
CA GLN A 61 -9.57 -16.87 -9.75
C GLN A 61 -9.81 -16.92 -8.22
N GLN A 62 -8.82 -16.52 -7.42
CA GLN A 62 -8.93 -16.43 -5.96
C GLN A 62 -9.63 -15.14 -5.53
N VAL A 63 -9.47 -14.08 -6.31
CA VAL A 63 -10.02 -12.76 -6.01
C VAL A 63 -11.49 -12.65 -6.43
N CYS A 64 -12.34 -12.37 -5.44
CA CYS A 64 -13.75 -12.07 -5.64
C CYS A 64 -13.97 -10.68 -6.24
N LEU A 65 -13.15 -9.70 -5.85
CA LEU A 65 -13.23 -8.34 -6.38
C LEU A 65 -11.90 -7.59 -6.31
N PHE A 66 -11.65 -6.81 -7.36
CA PHE A 66 -10.66 -5.73 -7.38
C PHE A 66 -11.41 -4.41 -7.26
N ASP A 67 -11.12 -3.62 -6.22
CA ASP A 67 -11.73 -2.30 -6.03
C ASP A 67 -10.75 -1.38 -5.30
N SER A 68 -10.67 -0.10 -5.68
CA SER A 68 -9.73 0.86 -5.06
C SER A 68 -10.26 1.53 -3.78
N GLU A 69 -11.58 1.53 -3.55
CA GLU A 69 -12.21 2.28 -2.45
C GLU A 69 -12.97 1.37 -1.47
N LYS A 70 -13.59 0.31 -1.99
CA LYS A 70 -14.60 -0.51 -1.29
C LYS A 70 -14.16 -1.96 -1.11
N TYR A 71 -12.91 -2.29 -1.40
CA TYR A 71 -12.39 -3.65 -1.22
C TYR A 71 -12.55 -4.17 0.22
N LEU A 72 -12.48 -3.28 1.23
CA LEU A 72 -12.73 -3.62 2.63
C LEU A 72 -14.22 -3.80 2.97
N LYS A 73 -15.15 -3.35 2.14
CA LYS A 73 -16.59 -3.50 2.41
C LYS A 73 -17.00 -4.97 2.36
N ALA A 74 -16.54 -5.70 1.34
CA ALA A 74 -16.78 -7.14 1.23
C ALA A 74 -16.17 -7.91 2.42
N PHE A 75 -14.99 -7.48 2.88
CA PHE A 75 -14.32 -8.09 4.03
C PHE A 75 -15.10 -7.83 5.33
N LYS A 76 -15.53 -6.59 5.58
CA LYS A 76 -16.37 -6.22 6.73
C LYS A 76 -17.69 -6.98 6.76
N ASN A 77 -18.28 -7.26 5.60
CA ASN A 77 -19.52 -8.01 5.47
C ASN A 77 -19.32 -9.54 5.67
N GLY A 78 -18.08 -10.04 5.64
CA GLY A 78 -17.77 -11.47 5.69
C GLY A 78 -17.97 -12.20 4.36
N ASP A 79 -18.12 -11.48 3.24
CA ASP A 79 -18.26 -12.08 1.90
C ASP A 79 -16.94 -12.75 1.46
N VAL A 80 -15.81 -12.17 1.87
CA VAL A 80 -14.44 -12.62 1.65
C VAL A 80 -13.72 -12.86 2.98
N TRP A 81 -12.67 -13.68 2.97
CA TRP A 81 -11.90 -14.05 4.17
C TRP A 81 -10.56 -13.33 4.26
N VAL A 82 -10.04 -12.84 3.14
CA VAL A 82 -8.76 -12.13 3.06
C VAL A 82 -8.97 -10.83 2.31
N ALA A 83 -8.40 -9.74 2.82
CA ALA A 83 -8.32 -8.47 2.14
C ALA A 83 -6.86 -8.05 1.97
N VAL A 84 -6.46 -7.70 0.75
CA VAL A 84 -5.15 -7.15 0.44
C VAL A 84 -5.31 -5.67 0.08
N GLY A 85 -4.66 -4.79 0.82
CA GLY A 85 -4.71 -3.36 0.52
C GLY A 85 -3.84 -2.53 1.46
N TRP A 86 -4.06 -1.21 1.44
CA TRP A 86 -3.18 -0.25 2.11
C TRP A 86 -3.25 -0.37 3.63
N SER A 87 -2.09 -0.26 4.28
CA SER A 87 -1.98 -0.29 5.74
C SER A 87 -2.85 0.78 6.41
N CYS A 88 -2.93 1.98 5.82
CA CYS A 88 -3.76 3.08 6.31
C CYS A 88 -5.25 2.75 6.36
N ASP A 89 -5.72 1.81 5.55
CA ASP A 89 -7.12 1.42 5.46
C ASP A 89 -7.39 0.14 6.25
N VAL A 90 -6.50 -0.86 6.13
CA VAL A 90 -6.66 -2.19 6.75
C VAL A 90 -6.54 -2.13 8.26
N VAL A 91 -5.52 -1.45 8.79
CA VAL A 91 -5.22 -1.45 10.23
C VAL A 91 -6.33 -0.79 11.07
N PRO A 92 -6.87 0.41 10.72
CA PRO A 92 -7.96 1.00 11.49
C PRO A 92 -9.21 0.13 11.47
N VAL A 93 -9.51 -0.52 10.33
CA VAL A 93 -10.64 -1.45 10.23
C VAL A 93 -10.43 -2.66 11.13
N ALA A 94 -9.26 -3.28 11.09
CA ALA A 94 -8.95 -4.45 11.89
C ALA A 94 -8.99 -4.17 13.40
N LYS A 95 -8.57 -2.97 13.84
CA LYS A 95 -8.70 -2.53 15.25
C LYS A 95 -10.16 -2.46 15.75
N THR A 96 -11.14 -2.41 14.86
CA THR A 96 -12.59 -2.36 15.22
C THR A 96 -13.28 -3.72 15.19
N MET A 97 -12.60 -4.77 14.75
CA MET A 97 -13.18 -6.09 14.53
C MET A 97 -12.51 -7.14 15.43
N SER A 98 -13.25 -8.18 15.82
CA SER A 98 -12.72 -9.34 16.54
C SER A 98 -12.34 -10.46 15.56
N ASN A 99 -11.39 -11.30 15.95
CA ASN A 99 -10.92 -12.47 15.17
C ASN A 99 -10.32 -12.15 13.79
N ILE A 100 -9.57 -11.04 13.72
CA ILE A 100 -8.87 -10.64 12.50
C ILE A 100 -7.39 -10.48 12.80
N ALA A 101 -6.56 -10.91 11.86
CA ALA A 101 -5.13 -10.69 11.88
C ALA A 101 -4.71 -9.76 10.74
N VAL A 102 -3.75 -8.88 11.01
CA VAL A 102 -3.08 -8.05 10.00
C VAL A 102 -1.64 -8.50 9.89
N ILE A 103 -1.23 -8.92 8.70
CA ILE A 103 0.09 -9.49 8.47
C ILE A 103 0.74 -8.75 7.32
N VAL A 104 1.97 -8.27 7.53
CA VAL A 104 2.88 -7.93 6.44
C VAL A 104 3.60 -9.21 6.01
N PRO A 105 3.57 -9.60 4.72
CA PRO A 105 4.20 -10.82 4.23
C PRO A 105 5.68 -10.92 4.59
N GLU A 106 6.14 -12.10 4.99
CA GLU A 106 7.54 -12.33 5.43
C GLU A 106 8.57 -12.09 4.33
N SER A 107 8.21 -12.29 3.06
CA SER A 107 9.04 -12.00 1.89
C SER A 107 9.08 -10.50 1.53
N GLY A 108 8.39 -9.66 2.31
CA GLY A 108 8.31 -8.22 2.13
C GLY A 108 7.14 -7.78 1.24
N SER A 109 6.77 -6.51 1.38
CA SER A 109 5.65 -5.88 0.67
C SER A 109 6.09 -4.58 0.00
N SER A 110 5.20 -3.96 -0.78
CA SER A 110 5.40 -2.60 -1.23
C SER A 110 5.44 -1.61 -0.06
N LEU A 111 6.38 -0.66 -0.15
CA LEU A 111 6.39 0.58 0.61
C LEU A 111 5.90 1.69 -0.30
N TRP A 112 5.15 2.61 0.30
CA TRP A 112 4.59 3.75 -0.39
C TRP A 112 4.67 4.97 0.52
N ALA A 113 4.68 6.14 -0.10
CA ALA A 113 4.70 7.41 0.60
C ALA A 113 3.93 8.43 -0.22
N ASP A 114 3.04 9.13 0.46
CA ASP A 114 2.31 10.25 -0.13
C ASP A 114 3.07 11.55 0.15
N PHE A 115 3.23 12.34 -0.91
CA PHE A 115 3.94 13.61 -0.85
C PHE A 115 3.03 14.75 -1.32
N TRP A 116 3.16 15.91 -0.68
CA TRP A 116 2.64 17.13 -1.24
C TRP A 116 3.56 17.63 -2.34
N ALA A 117 2.99 17.97 -3.50
CA ALA A 117 3.70 18.58 -4.61
C ALA A 117 3.03 19.91 -4.99
N ILE A 118 3.84 20.88 -5.42
CA ILE A 118 3.35 22.14 -5.99
C ILE A 118 3.43 22.02 -7.51
N PRO A 119 2.31 21.92 -8.24
CA PRO A 119 2.33 21.73 -9.69
C PRO A 119 3.01 22.90 -10.40
N ASN A 120 3.77 22.61 -11.45
CA ASN A 120 4.50 23.62 -12.23
C ASN A 120 3.59 24.65 -12.93
N ALA A 121 2.30 24.32 -13.15
CA ALA A 121 1.28 25.25 -13.63
C ALA A 121 1.04 26.44 -12.67
N SER A 122 1.64 26.41 -11.48
CA SER A 122 1.72 27.53 -10.52
C SER A 122 2.64 28.66 -10.97
N LYS A 123 3.38 28.52 -12.09
CA LYS A 123 4.27 29.57 -12.63
C LYS A 123 3.54 30.81 -13.15
N TYR A 124 2.22 30.76 -13.31
CA TYR A 124 1.44 31.98 -13.53
C TYR A 124 1.38 32.80 -12.23
N PRO A 125 1.57 34.12 -12.27
CA PRO A 125 1.39 34.97 -11.10
C PRO A 125 0.02 34.71 -10.48
N TRP A 126 -0.01 34.55 -9.15
CA TRP A 126 -1.27 34.48 -8.43
C TRP A 126 -2.12 35.71 -8.74
N GLY A 127 -3.35 35.51 -9.21
CA GLY A 127 -4.29 36.59 -9.53
C GLY A 127 -4.53 36.83 -11.01
N ASP A 128 -3.79 36.18 -11.91
CA ASP A 128 -4.10 36.22 -13.35
C ASP A 128 -5.46 35.53 -13.62
N ARG A 129 -6.44 36.32 -14.06
CA ARG A 129 -7.79 35.88 -14.39
C ARG A 129 -7.88 35.58 -15.89
N ILE A 130 -7.84 34.30 -16.26
CA ILE A 130 -8.18 33.84 -17.62
C ILE A 130 -9.46 33.01 -17.52
N GLY A 131 -10.54 33.48 -18.15
CA GLY A 131 -11.83 32.77 -18.17
C GLY A 131 -12.50 32.63 -16.79
N GLY A 132 -12.28 33.59 -15.87
CA GLY A 132 -12.91 33.61 -14.55
C GLY A 132 -12.27 32.72 -13.49
N ARG A 133 -11.19 31.99 -13.81
CA ARG A 133 -10.42 31.20 -12.85
C ARG A 133 -9.14 31.93 -12.43
N ILE A 134 -8.83 31.91 -11.15
CA ILE A 134 -7.54 32.38 -10.62
C ILE A 134 -6.49 31.32 -10.96
N ARG A 135 -5.42 31.71 -11.66
CA ARG A 135 -4.23 30.87 -11.87
C ARG A 135 -3.14 31.20 -10.85
N GLY A 136 -2.17 30.30 -10.72
CA GLY A 136 -1.03 30.42 -9.80
C GLY A 136 -1.23 29.66 -8.48
N ALA A 137 -0.13 29.29 -7.82
CA ALA A 137 -0.19 28.73 -6.47
C ALA A 137 -0.78 29.77 -5.51
N SER A 138 -1.57 29.33 -4.53
CA SER A 138 -2.01 30.23 -3.46
C SER A 138 -0.77 30.82 -2.76
N PRO A 139 -0.77 32.13 -2.41
CA PRO A 139 0.31 32.73 -1.64
C PRO A 139 0.47 32.07 -0.26
N LEU A 140 -0.54 31.32 0.20
CA LEU A 140 -0.53 30.60 1.46
C LEU A 140 0.04 29.18 1.35
N VAL A 141 0.46 28.71 0.17
CA VAL A 141 0.97 27.33 0.01
C VAL A 141 2.16 27.07 0.93
N GLN A 142 3.10 28.01 1.05
CA GLN A 142 4.25 27.85 1.94
C GLN A 142 3.83 27.80 3.41
N GLN A 143 2.93 28.71 3.84
CA GLN A 143 2.40 28.72 5.21
C GLN A 143 1.63 27.42 5.54
N TRP A 144 0.92 26.86 4.56
CA TRP A 144 0.22 25.60 4.71
C TRP A 144 1.19 24.42 4.86
N VAL A 145 2.25 24.37 4.05
CA VAL A 145 3.30 23.34 4.19
C VAL A 145 3.98 23.47 5.56
N GLU A 146 4.37 24.67 5.97
CA GLU A 146 4.98 24.92 7.29
C GLU A 146 4.07 24.50 8.44
N PHE A 147 2.78 24.83 8.37
CA PHE A 147 1.78 24.43 9.34
C PHE A 147 1.65 22.91 9.46
N CYS A 148 1.68 22.20 8.33
CA CYS A 148 1.60 20.75 8.30
C CYS A 148 2.87 20.07 8.83
N LEU A 149 4.03 20.72 8.75
CA LEU A 149 5.31 20.22 9.25
C LEU A 149 5.58 20.54 10.73
N GLN A 150 4.65 21.20 11.42
CA GLN A 150 4.80 21.50 12.85
C GLN A 150 4.91 20.21 13.68
N PRO A 151 5.79 20.14 14.71
CA PRO A 151 5.97 18.94 15.53
C PRO A 151 4.68 18.40 16.16
N GLY A 152 3.73 19.27 16.52
CA GLY A 152 2.43 18.87 17.05
C GLY A 152 1.57 18.05 16.08
N ARG A 153 1.88 18.06 14.78
CA ARG A 153 1.22 17.23 13.75
C ARG A 153 1.75 15.80 13.72
N ALA A 154 2.84 15.51 14.43
CA ALA A 154 3.35 14.15 14.62
C ALA A 154 2.60 13.37 15.71
N LEU A 155 1.94 14.06 16.64
CA LEU A 155 1.27 13.42 17.78
C LEU A 155 0.28 12.31 17.39
N PRO A 156 -0.57 12.46 16.35
CA PRO A 156 -1.48 11.39 15.97
C PRO A 156 -0.78 10.10 15.52
N PHE A 157 0.44 10.22 14.97
CA PHE A 157 1.27 9.08 14.58
C PHE A 157 1.96 8.47 15.81
N ASP A 158 2.47 9.31 16.73
CA ASP A 158 3.06 8.87 17.99
C ASP A 158 2.05 8.13 18.89
N GLU A 159 0.81 8.57 18.90
CA GLU A 159 -0.31 7.97 19.63
C GLU A 159 -1.00 6.83 18.85
N GLU A 160 -0.49 6.50 17.66
CA GLU A 160 -1.01 5.45 16.77
C GLU A 160 -2.52 5.56 16.43
N THR A 161 -3.04 6.79 16.49
CA THR A 161 -4.41 7.12 16.05
C THR A 161 -4.48 7.24 14.54
N VAL A 162 -3.37 7.62 13.90
CA VAL A 162 -3.16 7.58 12.46
C VAL A 162 -2.17 6.48 12.14
N VAL A 163 -2.48 5.67 11.13
CA VAL A 163 -1.63 4.57 10.69
C VAL A 163 -0.65 5.06 9.64
N GLY A 164 0.61 4.66 9.78
CA GLY A 164 1.71 5.08 8.93
C GLY A 164 2.84 5.67 9.76
N GLY A 165 3.84 6.24 9.07
CA GLY A 165 4.96 6.91 9.71
C GLY A 165 5.25 8.24 9.04
N LEU A 166 5.72 9.20 9.83
CA LEU A 166 6.33 10.41 9.27
C LEU A 166 7.79 10.11 8.88
N PRO A 167 8.34 10.78 7.86
CA PRO A 167 9.76 10.63 7.50
C PRO A 167 10.71 10.85 8.69
N THR A 168 10.35 11.71 9.63
CA THR A 168 11.11 12.00 10.86
C THR A 168 11.06 10.88 11.91
N MET A 169 10.12 9.94 11.78
CA MET A 169 9.99 8.76 12.64
C MET A 169 10.81 7.57 12.12
N ILE A 170 11.28 7.65 10.87
CA ILE A 170 12.13 6.65 10.23
C ILE A 170 13.60 6.99 10.55
N PRO A 171 14.40 6.03 11.06
CA PRO A 171 14.43 5.56 12.44
C PRO A 171 15.19 6.54 13.38
N GLU A 172 14.49 7.21 14.29
CA GLU A 172 15.06 7.47 15.62
C GLU A 172 14.58 6.37 16.55
N LYS A 173 15.54 5.60 17.09
CA LYS A 173 15.33 4.51 18.04
C LYS A 173 14.67 5.00 19.34
N LYS A 174 13.39 5.36 19.32
CA LYS A 174 12.62 5.57 20.55
C LYS A 174 12.19 4.21 21.06
N LYS A 175 12.66 3.89 22.27
CA LYS A 175 12.26 2.69 23.02
C LYS A 175 10.75 2.46 22.95
N PRO A 176 10.27 1.20 22.99
CA PRO A 176 8.85 0.92 23.12
C PRO A 176 8.29 1.73 24.30
N HIS A 177 7.21 2.47 24.04
CA HIS A 177 6.45 3.09 25.11
C HIS A 177 5.78 1.92 25.82
N VAL A 178 6.02 1.80 27.12
CA VAL A 178 5.32 0.82 27.94
C VAL A 178 3.84 1.17 27.84
N GLU A 179 3.07 0.28 27.21
CA GLU A 179 1.61 0.34 27.26
C GLU A 179 1.20 0.32 28.73
N ASN A 180 0.51 1.36 29.18
CA ASN A 180 -0.20 1.26 30.45
C ASN A 180 -1.34 0.25 30.24
N GLU A 181 -1.22 -0.90 30.91
CA GLU A 181 -2.21 -1.96 30.97
C GLU A 181 -3.52 -1.44 31.59
N SER A 182 -4.41 -0.87 30.77
CA SER A 182 -5.80 -0.62 31.18
C SER A 182 -6.75 -0.44 30.00
N ASP A 183 -6.43 -0.98 28.82
CA ASP A 183 -7.22 -0.75 27.63
C ASP A 183 -7.99 -2.02 27.23
N ASP A 184 -9.30 -1.98 27.41
CA ASP A 184 -10.27 -3.05 27.11
C ASP A 184 -10.47 -3.27 25.59
N ARG A 185 -9.62 -2.65 24.75
CA ARG A 185 -9.65 -2.82 23.30
C ARG A 185 -9.15 -4.21 22.92
N PRO A 186 -9.84 -4.92 21.99
CA PRO A 186 -9.36 -6.20 21.51
C PRO A 186 -7.95 -6.05 20.91
N LYS A 187 -6.98 -6.81 21.44
CA LYS A 187 -5.62 -6.81 20.91
C LYS A 187 -5.65 -7.37 19.49
N LEU A 188 -5.33 -6.53 18.51
CA LEU A 188 -5.20 -6.93 17.12
C LEU A 188 -4.04 -7.92 16.98
N GLU A 189 -4.29 -9.08 16.40
CA GLU A 189 -3.23 -10.02 16.05
C GLU A 189 -2.45 -9.47 14.84
N THR A 190 -1.20 -9.09 15.04
CA THR A 190 -0.39 -8.53 13.96
C THR A 190 1.10 -8.71 14.19
N ASN A 191 1.87 -8.77 13.10
CA ASN A 191 3.34 -8.71 13.15
C ASN A 191 3.88 -7.27 13.09
N LEU A 192 3.03 -6.24 13.06
CA LEU A 192 3.44 -4.85 13.06
C LEU A 192 3.90 -4.40 14.45
N ILE A 193 4.97 -3.60 14.49
CA ILE A 193 5.46 -2.90 15.68
C ILE A 193 5.23 -1.41 15.45
N ARG A 194 4.33 -0.78 16.24
CA ARG A 194 3.91 0.62 16.03
C ARG A 194 3.43 0.90 14.60
N ASN A 195 2.59 0.03 14.05
CA ASN A 195 2.10 0.09 12.67
C ASN A 195 3.18 -0.04 11.56
N LEU A 196 4.44 -0.36 11.91
CA LEU A 196 5.52 -0.61 10.96
C LEU A 196 5.89 -2.10 10.94
N PRO A 197 6.33 -2.64 9.79
CA PRO A 197 6.90 -3.98 9.74
C PRO A 197 8.15 -4.09 10.65
N PRO A 198 8.43 -5.26 11.25
CA PRO A 198 9.69 -5.51 11.95
C PRO A 198 10.88 -5.31 11.00
N ASP A 199 12.05 -4.91 11.53
CA ASP A 199 13.24 -4.57 10.74
C ASP A 199 13.63 -5.64 9.71
N GLU A 200 13.50 -6.92 10.07
CA GLU A 200 13.80 -8.03 9.16
C GLU A 200 12.87 -8.04 7.94
N ILE A 201 11.56 -7.87 8.14
CA ILE A 201 10.58 -7.81 7.06
C ILE A 201 10.73 -6.49 6.28
N LEU A 202 10.92 -5.38 7.00
CA LEU A 202 11.12 -4.06 6.40
C LEU A 202 12.29 -4.04 5.43
N SER A 203 13.38 -4.76 5.73
CA SER A 203 14.54 -4.90 4.84
C SER A 203 14.26 -5.61 3.51
N ARG A 204 13.15 -6.36 3.43
CA ARG A 204 12.67 -7.06 2.22
C ARG A 204 11.53 -6.32 1.52
N CYS A 205 10.99 -5.28 2.16
CA CYS A 205 10.00 -4.39 1.57
C CYS A 205 10.69 -3.41 0.61
N GLU A 206 9.94 -2.95 -0.40
CA GLU A 206 10.50 -2.15 -1.50
C GLU A 206 9.60 -0.96 -1.79
N PHE A 207 10.18 0.25 -1.91
CA PHE A 207 9.43 1.37 -2.46
C PHE A 207 9.09 1.10 -3.92
N LEU A 208 7.86 1.44 -4.32
CA LEU A 208 7.45 1.33 -5.73
C LEU A 208 8.17 2.40 -6.57
N GLU A 209 9.17 1.97 -7.34
CA GLU A 209 9.92 2.86 -8.22
C GLU A 209 9.16 3.12 -9.54
N PRO A 210 9.44 4.23 -10.24
CA PRO A 210 8.94 4.42 -11.60
C PRO A 210 9.31 3.24 -12.50
N LEU A 211 8.32 2.71 -13.23
CA LEU A 211 8.56 1.62 -14.16
C LEU A 211 9.42 2.10 -15.34
N SER A 212 10.32 1.24 -15.82
CA SER A 212 10.95 1.39 -17.12
C SER A 212 9.88 1.31 -18.24
N GLU A 213 10.22 1.80 -19.44
CA GLU A 213 9.31 1.70 -20.60
C GLU A 213 8.97 0.23 -20.92
N ASP A 214 9.97 -0.66 -20.83
CA ASP A 214 9.79 -2.10 -21.01
C ASP A 214 8.83 -2.70 -19.97
N ALA A 215 9.08 -2.44 -18.69
CA ALA A 215 8.21 -2.94 -17.61
C ALA A 215 6.79 -2.38 -17.74
N LEU A 216 6.64 -1.11 -18.11
CA LEU A 216 5.33 -0.52 -18.34
C LEU A 216 4.59 -1.23 -19.49
N SER A 217 5.29 -1.54 -20.58
CA SER A 217 4.71 -2.30 -21.70
C SER A 217 4.30 -3.70 -21.28
N ASP A 218 5.13 -4.41 -20.51
CA ASP A 218 4.82 -5.72 -19.97
C ASP A 218 3.58 -5.68 -19.05
N TYR A 219 3.49 -4.68 -18.16
CA TYR A 219 2.36 -4.49 -17.26
C TYR A 219 1.06 -4.27 -18.03
N GLN A 220 1.09 -3.40 -19.05
CA GLN A 220 -0.08 -3.16 -19.91
C GLN A 220 -0.51 -4.42 -20.64
N TRP A 221 0.44 -5.19 -21.17
CA TRP A 221 0.16 -6.45 -21.86
C TRP A 221 -0.46 -7.49 -20.92
N LEU A 222 0.07 -7.62 -19.70
CA LEU A 222 -0.43 -8.54 -18.67
C LEU A 222 -1.86 -8.22 -18.27
N ILE A 223 -2.16 -6.95 -18.01
CA ILE A 223 -3.51 -6.51 -17.64
C ILE A 223 -4.50 -6.70 -18.79
N PHE A 224 -4.10 -6.35 -20.01
CA PHE A 224 -4.94 -6.57 -21.20
C PHE A 224 -5.23 -8.06 -21.42
N SER A 225 -4.23 -8.93 -21.20
CA SER A 225 -4.36 -10.39 -21.40
C SER A 225 -5.08 -11.12 -20.26
N LEU A 226 -5.38 -10.41 -19.16
CA LEU A 226 -6.15 -10.91 -18.02
C LEU A 226 -7.67 -10.76 -18.24
N GLN A 227 -8.09 -9.76 -19.03
CA GLN A 227 -9.48 -9.53 -19.42
C GLN A 227 -10.00 -10.61 -20.36
#